data_AF-A0A957BDM4-F1
#
_entry.id   AF-A0A957BDM4-F1
#
_cell.length_a   1.000
_cell.length_b   1.000
_cell.length_c   1.000
_cell.angle_alpha   90.00
_cell.angle_beta   90.00
_cell.angle_gamma   90.00
#
_symmetry.space_group_name_H-M   'P 1'
#
loop_
_entity.id
_entity.type
_entity.pdbx_description
1 polymer ?
#
loop_
_entity_poly.entity_id
_entity_poly.type
_entity_poly.pdbx_seq_one_letter_code
_entity_poly.pdbx_strand_id
1 'polypeptide(L)'
;GMGEVSLHPLYIDDLVRAIRLSLERISTVDRVLEVGGPEYMTIRDTLQTVMRVTGMSRIVIAMPPYIMRSLSRFYNRVFPRSFVTPHWLDILATNRTTQLGNMFDYFGFQPRRFEDTLLTYMPQRRYFLRALRFAFRRRPRRI
;
A
#
# COMPACT_ATOMS: atom_id res chain seq x y z
N GLY A 1 -13.20 -3.97 -8.00
CA GLY A 1 -13.63 -2.60 -8.31
C GLY A 1 -12.73 -2.04 -9.41
N MET A 2 -13.21 -1.04 -10.14
CA MET A 2 -12.52 -0.41 -11.28
C MET A 2 -11.34 0.50 -10.88
N GLY A 3 -10.64 0.17 -9.79
CA GLY A 3 -9.53 0.98 -9.24
C GLY A 3 -9.96 2.17 -8.37
N GLU A 4 -11.25 2.31 -8.08
CA GLU A 4 -11.85 3.42 -7.30
C GLU A 4 -11.70 3.27 -5.78
N VAL A 5 -11.05 2.20 -5.31
CA VAL A 5 -10.86 2.03 -3.88
C VAL A 5 -9.87 3.06 -3.39
N SER A 6 -10.34 3.86 -2.43
CA SER A 6 -9.58 4.94 -1.82
C SER A 6 -8.76 4.39 -0.68
N LEU A 7 -7.47 4.73 -0.70
CA LEU A 7 -6.48 4.32 0.28
C LEU A 7 -5.90 5.55 0.97
N HIS A 8 -5.50 5.35 2.22
CA HIS A 8 -4.76 6.30 3.04
C HIS A 8 -3.33 5.82 3.26
N PRO A 9 -2.38 6.17 2.37
CA PRO A 9 -0.99 5.77 2.54
C PRO A 9 -0.38 6.48 3.76
N LEU A 10 0.07 5.69 4.73
CA LEU A 10 0.69 6.19 5.95
C LEU A 10 2.16 5.78 6.00
N TYR A 11 3.04 6.74 6.29
CA TYR A 11 4.44 6.46 6.51
C TYR A 11 4.67 5.79 7.86
N ILE A 12 5.57 4.81 7.91
CA ILE A 12 5.76 4.00 9.11
C ILE A 12 6.34 4.82 10.28
N ASP A 13 7.24 5.77 10.03
CA ASP A 13 7.78 6.60 11.12
C ASP A 13 6.70 7.52 11.71
N ASP A 14 5.75 7.98 10.89
CA ASP A 14 4.62 8.78 11.36
C ASP A 14 3.67 7.94 12.21
N LEU A 15 3.45 6.68 11.84
CA LEU A 15 2.71 5.72 12.67
C LEU A 15 3.41 5.47 14.00
N VAL A 16 4.72 5.24 14.00
CA VAL A 16 5.50 5.05 15.24
C VAL A 16 5.44 6.29 16.12
N ARG A 17 5.52 7.48 15.52
CA ARG A 17 5.37 8.75 16.23
C ARG A 17 3.97 8.90 16.83
N ALA A 18 2.92 8.55 16.09
CA ALA A 18 1.55 8.55 16.59
C ALA A 18 1.37 7.59 17.78
N ILE A 19 1.92 6.37 17.70
CA ILE A 19 1.89 5.41 18.81
C ILE A 19 2.60 5.99 20.02
N ARG A 20 3.81 6.55 19.86
CA ARG A 20 4.54 7.16 20.97
C ARG A 20 3.73 8.29 21.63
N LEU A 21 3.17 9.20 20.84
CA LEU A 21 2.37 10.31 21.37
C LEU A 21 1.07 9.86 22.02
N SER A 22 0.48 8.74 21.55
CA SER A 22 -0.70 8.15 22.17
C SER A 22 -0.43 7.59 23.57
N LEU A 23 0.82 7.21 23.85
CA LEU A 23 1.24 6.75 25.17
C LEU A 23 1.57 7.91 26.12
N GLU A 24 2.02 9.05 25.59
CA GLU A 24 2.36 10.23 26.37
C GLU A 24 1.13 11.07 26.76
N ARG A 25 0.04 10.99 26.00
CA ARG A 25 -1.18 11.78 26.22
C ARG A 25 -2.23 11.01 27.01
N ILE A 26 -2.71 11.60 28.11
CA ILE A 26 -3.83 11.04 28.87
C ILE A 26 -5.15 11.16 28.09
N SER A 27 -5.27 12.17 27.21
CA SER A 27 -6.47 12.41 26.39
C SER A 27 -6.76 11.30 25.35
N THR A 28 -5.80 10.41 25.11
CA THR A 28 -5.94 9.27 24.20
C THR A 28 -6.28 7.95 24.90
N VAL A 29 -6.34 7.94 26.24
CA VAL A 29 -6.73 6.76 27.02
C VAL A 29 -8.20 6.42 26.73
N ASP A 30 -8.47 5.13 26.53
CA ASP A 30 -9.80 4.57 26.23
C ASP A 30 -10.48 5.15 24.98
N ARG A 31 -9.67 5.53 23.98
CA ARG A 31 -10.16 6.02 22.69
C ARG A 31 -9.69 5.16 21.53
N VAL A 32 -10.59 4.96 20.56
CA VAL A 32 -10.23 4.42 19.25
C VAL A 32 -9.71 5.57 18.40
N LEU A 33 -8.43 5.54 18.06
CA LEU A 33 -7.79 6.56 17.23
C LEU A 33 -7.67 6.06 15.80
N GLU A 34 -8.36 6.74 14.89
CA GLU A 34 -8.20 6.51 13.46
C GLU A 34 -6.95 7.23 12.94
N VAL A 35 -6.02 6.45 12.39
CA VAL A 35 -4.75 6.98 11.84
C VAL A 35 -4.74 6.76 10.33
N GLY A 36 -4.54 7.83 9.56
CA GLY A 36 -4.50 7.79 8.10
C GLY A 36 -3.57 8.85 7.52
N GLY A 37 -3.07 8.60 6.32
CA GLY A 37 -2.15 9.51 5.62
C GLY A 37 -2.66 10.94 5.38
N PRO A 38 -1.81 11.82 4.84
CA PRO A 38 -2.18 13.22 4.57
C PRO A 38 -3.13 13.39 3.39
N GLU A 39 -3.28 12.38 2.54
CA GLU A 39 -4.03 12.48 1.28
C GLU A 39 -4.78 11.18 0.97
N TYR A 40 -5.98 11.30 0.40
CA TYR A 40 -6.68 10.17 -0.21
C TYR A 40 -6.04 9.88 -1.56
N MET A 41 -5.64 8.63 -1.78
CA MET A 41 -5.16 8.18 -3.09
C MET A 41 -5.96 6.98 -3.53
N THR A 42 -6.37 6.95 -4.80
CA THR A 42 -6.91 5.71 -5.34
C THR A 42 -5.78 4.68 -5.51
N ILE A 43 -6.15 3.39 -5.64
CA ILE A 43 -5.18 2.35 -6.02
C ILE A 43 -4.46 2.74 -7.32
N ARG A 44 -5.19 3.33 -8.27
CA ARG A 44 -4.63 3.79 -9.55
C ARG A 44 -3.59 4.88 -9.32
N ASP A 45 -3.89 5.88 -8.51
CA ASP A 45 -2.98 7.01 -8.26
C ASP A 45 -1.74 6.56 -7.49
N THR A 46 -1.91 5.65 -6.53
CA THR A 46 -0.79 5.02 -5.80
C THR A 46 0.14 4.31 -6.79
N LEU A 47 -0.41 3.50 -7.70
CA LEU A 47 0.39 2.81 -8.71
C LEU A 47 1.08 3.79 -9.67
N GLN A 48 0.38 4.83 -10.13
CA GLN A 48 0.96 5.86 -11.00
C GLN A 48 2.10 6.62 -10.33
N THR A 49 1.93 6.96 -9.05
CA THR A 49 2.95 7.60 -8.23
C THR A 49 4.19 6.72 -8.08
N VAL A 50 3.99 5.43 -7.76
CA VAL A 50 5.10 4.46 -7.70
C VAL A 50 5.79 4.35 -9.06
N MET A 51 5.05 4.27 -10.17
CA MET A 51 5.63 4.21 -11.52
C MET A 51 6.44 5.47 -11.85
N ARG A 52 5.93 6.65 -11.47
CA ARG A 52 6.61 7.95 -11.66
C ARG A 52 7.90 8.04 -10.84
N VAL A 53 7.86 7.68 -9.56
CA VAL A 53 9.04 7.72 -8.68
C VAL A 53 10.09 6.68 -9.08
N THR A 54 9.67 5.47 -9.45
CA THR A 54 10.59 4.37 -9.79
C THR A 54 11.05 4.37 -11.25
N GLY A 55 10.43 5.17 -12.13
CA GLY A 55 10.70 5.18 -13.57
C GLY A 55 10.26 3.91 -14.30
N MET A 56 9.35 3.12 -13.72
CA MET A 56 8.85 1.88 -14.32
C MET A 56 7.49 2.11 -14.97
N SER A 57 7.41 2.15 -16.30
CA SER A 57 6.12 2.16 -17.00
C SER A 57 5.51 0.76 -17.02
N ARG A 58 4.39 0.55 -16.31
CA ARG A 58 3.59 -0.68 -16.37
C ARG A 58 2.17 -0.37 -16.83
N ILE A 59 1.58 -1.29 -17.58
CA ILE A 59 0.18 -1.19 -18.01
C ILE A 59 -0.70 -1.53 -16.81
N VAL A 60 -1.53 -0.57 -16.38
CA VAL A 60 -2.53 -0.77 -15.33
C VAL A 60 -3.87 -1.08 -16.00
N ILE A 61 -4.30 -2.33 -15.94
CA ILE A 61 -5.59 -2.78 -16.50
C ILE A 61 -6.61 -2.84 -15.37
N ALA A 62 -7.68 -2.06 -15.48
CA ALA A 62 -8.83 -2.19 -14.59
C ALA A 62 -9.61 -3.44 -14.98
N MET A 63 -9.66 -4.44 -14.08
CA MET A 63 -10.40 -5.67 -14.31
C MET A 63 -11.51 -5.84 -13.27
N PRO A 64 -12.70 -6.33 -13.67
CA PRO A 64 -13.74 -6.68 -12.73
C PRO A 64 -13.26 -7.71 -11.70
N PRO A 65 -13.75 -7.63 -10.44
CA PRO A 65 -13.28 -8.48 -9.35
C PRO A 65 -13.52 -9.98 -9.60
N TYR A 66 -14.56 -10.35 -10.36
CA TYR A 66 -14.84 -11.74 -10.71
C TYR A 66 -13.75 -12.35 -11.61
N ILE A 67 -13.27 -11.60 -12.61
CA ILE A 67 -12.17 -12.03 -13.50
C ILE A 67 -10.89 -12.17 -12.67
N MET A 68 -10.62 -11.20 -11.81
CA MET A 68 -9.41 -11.18 -10.99
C MET A 68 -9.34 -12.35 -10.01
N ARG A 69 -10.47 -12.74 -9.40
CA ARG A 69 -10.56 -13.94 -8.54
C ARG A 69 -10.31 -15.24 -9.31
N SER A 70 -10.86 -15.37 -10.51
CA SER A 70 -10.64 -16.56 -11.35
C SER A 70 -9.21 -16.64 -11.87
N LEU A 71 -8.65 -15.51 -12.32
CA LEU A 71 -7.26 -15.43 -12.77
C LEU A 71 -6.28 -15.72 -11.63
N SER A 72 -6.54 -15.24 -10.42
CA SER A 72 -5.67 -15.50 -9.25
C SER A 72 -5.65 -16.99 -8.89
N ARG A 73 -6.78 -17.70 -8.99
CA ARG A 73 -6.86 -19.15 -8.77
C ARG A 73 -6.06 -19.93 -9.82
N PHE A 74 -6.17 -19.54 -11.09
CA PHE A 74 -5.41 -20.17 -12.18
C PHE A 74 -3.91 -19.87 -12.05
N TYR A 75 -3.55 -18.61 -11.79
CA TYR A 75 -2.16 -18.16 -11.63
C TYR A 75 -1.46 -18.84 -10.44
N ASN A 76 -2.13 -19.00 -9.30
CA ASN A 76 -1.60 -19.74 -8.15
C ASN A 76 -1.30 -21.22 -8.46
N ARG A 77 -1.98 -21.81 -9.44
CA ARG A 77 -1.77 -23.19 -9.85
C ARG A 77 -0.61 -23.34 -10.84
N VAL A 78 -0.34 -22.31 -11.65
CA VAL A 78 0.69 -22.32 -12.70
C VAL A 78 2.03 -21.76 -12.22
N PHE A 79 2.03 -20.71 -11.38
CA PHE A 79 3.25 -20.07 -10.91
C PHE A 79 3.49 -20.34 -9.41
N PRO A 80 4.64 -20.89 -9.01
CA PRO A 80 4.99 -21.15 -7.61
C PRO A 80 5.22 -19.86 -6.79
N ARG A 81 5.22 -18.69 -7.45
CA ARG A 81 5.27 -17.36 -6.82
C ARG A 81 4.06 -16.55 -7.24
N SER A 82 3.10 -16.44 -6.32
CA SER A 82 1.97 -15.54 -6.48
C SER A 82 2.37 -14.10 -6.14
N PHE A 83 2.16 -13.18 -7.08
CA PHE A 83 2.21 -11.74 -6.80
C PHE A 83 0.87 -11.18 -6.31
N VAL A 84 -0.22 -11.97 -6.42
CA VAL A 84 -1.59 -11.54 -6.14
C VAL A 84 -2.34 -12.65 -5.41
N THR A 85 -2.37 -12.57 -4.07
CA THR A 85 -3.16 -13.48 -3.24
C THR A 85 -4.62 -13.03 -3.23
N PRO A 86 -5.62 -13.94 -3.29
CA PRO A 86 -7.04 -13.59 -3.23
C PRO A 86 -7.41 -12.69 -2.04
N HIS A 87 -6.78 -12.90 -0.86
CA HIS A 87 -7.00 -12.06 0.32
C HIS A 87 -6.60 -10.60 0.13
N TRP A 88 -5.56 -10.31 -0.67
CA TRP A 88 -5.21 -8.93 -1.00
C TRP A 88 -6.31 -8.24 -1.80
N LEU A 89 -7.03 -9.00 -2.64
CA LEU A 89 -8.15 -8.45 -3.42
C LEU A 89 -9.32 -8.07 -2.53
N ASP A 90 -9.60 -8.87 -1.49
CA ASP A 90 -10.66 -8.57 -0.54
C ASP A 90 -10.28 -7.38 0.36
N ILE A 91 -9.02 -7.29 0.79
CA ILE A 91 -8.49 -6.11 1.52
C ILE A 91 -8.62 -4.84 0.67
N LEU A 92 -8.24 -4.93 -0.62
CA LEU A 92 -8.33 -3.84 -1.58
C LEU A 92 -9.76 -3.58 -2.08
N ALA A 93 -10.75 -4.40 -1.73
CA ALA A 93 -12.15 -4.17 -2.07
C ALA A 93 -12.89 -3.35 -1.01
N THR A 94 -12.33 -3.26 0.21
CA THR A 94 -12.91 -2.50 1.31
C THR A 94 -12.33 -1.09 1.35
N ASN A 95 -13.18 -0.07 1.17
CA ASN A 95 -12.81 1.31 1.46
C ASN A 95 -12.56 1.43 2.97
N ARG A 96 -11.31 1.65 3.36
CA ARG A 96 -10.91 1.97 4.74
C ARG A 96 -10.38 3.39 4.77
N THR A 97 -11.29 4.34 4.56
CA THR A 97 -11.02 5.77 4.58
C THR A 97 -11.38 6.31 5.96
N THR A 98 -10.41 6.92 6.64
CA THR A 98 -10.60 7.67 7.89
C THR A 98 -10.88 9.13 7.55
N GLN A 99 -11.35 9.95 8.50
CA GLN A 99 -11.44 11.41 8.29
C GLN A 99 -10.03 12.02 8.05
N LEU A 100 -9.95 12.98 7.13
CA LEU A 100 -8.71 13.67 6.77
C LEU A 100 -8.38 14.71 7.85
N GLY A 101 -7.12 14.76 8.31
CA GLY A 101 -6.69 15.70 9.36
C GLY A 101 -6.68 15.16 10.78
N ASN A 102 -7.26 13.96 11.01
CA ASN A 102 -7.32 13.33 12.34
C ASN A 102 -5.97 13.25 13.07
N MET A 103 -4.87 13.01 12.35
CA MET A 103 -3.55 12.98 12.98
C MET A 103 -3.09 14.34 13.48
N PHE A 104 -3.44 15.42 12.80
CA PHE A 104 -3.14 16.76 13.29
C PHE A 104 -3.95 17.07 14.55
N ASP A 105 -5.23 16.71 14.57
CA ASP A 105 -6.09 16.94 15.73
C ASP A 105 -5.67 16.11 16.95
N TYR A 106 -5.35 14.83 16.75
CA TYR A 106 -4.99 13.93 17.85
C TYR A 106 -3.55 14.11 18.35
N PHE A 107 -2.60 14.40 17.46
CA PHE A 107 -1.18 14.36 17.77
C PHE A 107 -0.44 15.67 17.49
N GLY A 108 -1.03 16.63 16.78
CA GLY A 108 -0.45 17.95 16.53
C GLY A 108 0.65 17.95 15.46
N PHE A 109 0.73 16.93 14.61
CA PHE A 109 1.68 16.89 13.51
C PHE A 109 1.02 16.45 12.20
N GLN A 110 1.53 16.96 11.08
CA GLN A 110 1.07 16.56 9.76
C GLN A 110 1.93 15.40 9.25
N PRO A 111 1.31 14.28 8.82
CA PRO A 111 2.06 13.16 8.26
C PRO A 111 2.67 13.50 6.91
N ARG A 112 3.76 12.80 6.58
CA ARG A 112 4.51 13.00 5.34
C ARG A 112 3.72 12.50 4.14
N ARG A 113 3.86 13.23 3.02
CA ARG A 113 3.24 12.85 1.74
C ARG A 113 3.83 11.57 1.21
N PHE A 114 3.00 10.79 0.53
CA PHE A 114 3.40 9.46 0.06
C PHE A 114 4.56 9.55 -0.94
N GLU A 115 4.51 10.51 -1.87
CA GLU A 115 5.53 10.71 -2.90
C GLU A 115 6.93 10.98 -2.30
N ASP A 116 7.00 11.86 -1.30
CA ASP A 116 8.25 12.26 -0.66
C ASP A 116 8.89 11.10 0.09
N THR A 117 8.05 10.27 0.73
CA THR A 117 8.55 9.09 1.44
C THR A 117 9.10 8.06 0.45
N LEU A 118 8.43 7.82 -0.68
CA LEU A 118 8.90 6.90 -1.71
C LEU A 118 10.27 7.26 -2.26
N LEU A 119 10.58 8.55 -2.42
CA LEU A 119 11.89 9.00 -2.87
C LEU A 119 13.01 8.61 -1.88
N THR A 120 12.69 8.54 -0.59
CA THR A 120 13.65 8.22 0.47
C THR A 120 14.08 6.75 0.44
N TYR A 121 13.14 5.82 0.24
CA TYR A 121 13.43 4.37 0.33
C TYR A 121 13.35 3.61 -1.00
N MET A 122 12.83 4.21 -2.07
CA MET A 122 12.84 3.67 -3.45
C MET A 122 13.42 4.68 -4.45
N PRO A 123 14.68 5.10 -4.29
CA PRO A 123 15.32 5.98 -5.27
C PRO A 123 15.41 5.29 -6.63
N GLN A 124 15.24 6.06 -7.71
CA GLN A 124 15.22 5.64 -9.12
C GLN A 124 16.26 4.55 -9.43
N ARG A 125 15.83 3.28 -9.36
CA ARG A 125 16.62 2.12 -9.75
C ARG A 125 15.85 1.39 -10.84
N ARG A 126 16.55 0.90 -11.87
CA ARG A 126 15.96 0.06 -12.92
C ARG A 126 15.56 -1.30 -12.34
N TYR A 127 14.41 -1.37 -11.66
CA TYR A 127 13.93 -2.60 -11.01
C TYR A 127 13.41 -3.65 -12.01
N PHE A 128 13.30 -3.33 -13.30
CA PHE A 128 12.83 -4.26 -14.34
C PHE A 128 13.59 -5.59 -14.33
N LEU A 129 14.93 -5.55 -14.36
CA LEU A 129 15.77 -6.76 -14.34
C LEU A 129 15.65 -7.53 -13.02
N ARG A 130 15.45 -6.84 -11.89
CA ARG A 130 15.23 -7.47 -10.59
C ARG A 130 13.86 -8.14 -10.49
N ALA A 131 12.82 -7.51 -11.04
CA ALA A 131 11.47 -8.06 -11.09
C ALA A 131 11.43 -9.33 -11.95
N LEU A 132 12.07 -9.32 -13.13
CA LEU A 132 12.18 -10.50 -13.98
C LEU A 132 12.97 -11.61 -13.27
N ARG A 133 14.10 -11.28 -12.65
CA ARG A 133 14.90 -12.23 -11.87
C ARG A 133 14.14 -12.78 -10.65
N PHE A 134 13.23 -12.01 -10.05
CA PHE A 134 12.38 -12.46 -8.97
C PHE A 134 11.25 -13.36 -9.46
N ALA A 135 10.67 -13.12 -10.64
CA ALA A 135 9.68 -14.02 -11.23
C ALA A 135 10.28 -15.41 -11.51
N PHE A 136 11.54 -15.46 -11.98
CA PHE A 136 12.21 -16.71 -12.36
C PHE A 136 12.97 -17.43 -11.22
N ARG A 137 13.23 -16.80 -10.06
CA ARG A 137 13.87 -17.50 -8.93
C ARG A 137 12.88 -18.52 -8.32
N ARG A 138 13.21 -19.81 -8.30
CA ARG A 138 12.46 -20.81 -7.50
C ARG A 138 12.76 -20.59 -6.00
N ARG A 139 11.80 -20.88 -5.10
CA ARG A 139 12.07 -20.88 -3.64
C ARG A 139 13.19 -21.88 -3.36
N PRO A 140 14.22 -21.55 -2.55
CA PRO A 140 15.00 -22.61 -1.92
C PRO A 140 14.03 -23.43 -1.06
N ARG A 141 14.02 -24.76 -1.25
CA ARG A 141 13.33 -25.67 -0.34
C ARG A 141 13.90 -25.39 1.05
N ARG A 142 13.07 -24.87 1.97
CA ARG A 142 13.41 -24.95 3.39
C ARG A 142 13.40 -26.44 3.73
N ILE A 143 14.57 -26.93 4.15
CA ILE A 143 14.72 -28.17 4.93
C ILE A 143 14.15 -27.88 6.31
#